data_AF-A0A2T1LRD6-F1
#
_entry.id   AF-A0A2T1LRD6-F1
#
_cell.length_a   1.000
_cell.length_b   1.000
_cell.length_c   1.000
_cell.angle_alpha   90.00
_cell.angle_beta   90.00
_cell.angle_gamma   90.00
#
_symmetry.space_group_name_H-M   'P 1'
#
loop_
_entity.id
_entity.type
_entity.pdbx_description
1 polymer ?
#
loop_
_entity_poly.entity_id
_entity_poly.type
_entity_poly.pdbx_seq_one_letter_code
_entity_poly.pdbx_strand_id
1 'polypeptide(L)'
;MQSIQLRSRVNEDGIINLQVPLELANHELDVVIVYQLVEVRTEEKLANDLGYPPDFFEKTAGAWQGEPLVRGEQDKCDERQWDVL
;
A
#
# COMPACT_ATOMS: atom_id res chain seq x y z
N MET A 1 -26.49 -20.53 1.91
CA MET A 1 -25.75 -19.40 2.52
C MET A 1 -24.28 -19.54 2.11
N GLN A 2 -23.78 -18.66 1.26
CA GLN A 2 -22.36 -18.56 0.93
C GLN A 2 -21.83 -17.26 1.53
N SER A 3 -20.67 -17.29 2.18
CA SER A 3 -20.07 -16.12 2.85
C SER A 3 -18.84 -15.65 2.10
N ILE A 4 -18.75 -14.35 1.81
CA ILE A 4 -17.57 -13.72 1.22
C ILE A 4 -16.84 -12.96 2.34
N GLN A 5 -15.59 -13.30 2.61
CA GLN A 5 -14.73 -12.54 3.53
C GLN A 5 -13.93 -11.52 2.74
N LEU A 6 -14.22 -10.23 2.96
CA LEU A 6 -13.53 -9.10 2.31
C LEU A 6 -12.72 -8.33 3.35
N ARG A 7 -11.40 -8.24 3.16
CA ARG A 7 -10.54 -7.28 3.88
C ARG A 7 -10.24 -6.12 2.93
N SER A 8 -10.88 -4.97 3.19
CA SER A 8 -10.70 -3.77 2.37
C SER A 8 -10.44 -2.56 3.26
N ARG A 9 -9.73 -1.56 2.73
CA ARG A 9 -9.47 -0.28 3.41
C ARG A 9 -10.59 0.69 3.04
N VAL A 10 -11.16 1.34 4.05
CA VAL A 10 -12.09 2.46 3.86
C VAL A 10 -11.31 3.63 3.24
N ASN A 11 -11.76 4.14 2.10
CA ASN A 11 -11.16 5.30 1.47
C ASN A 11 -11.48 6.59 2.24
N GLU A 12 -10.88 7.72 1.85
CA GLU A 12 -11.05 9.01 2.55
C GLU A 12 -12.51 9.47 2.62
N ASP A 13 -13.34 9.04 1.67
CA ASP A 13 -14.76 9.35 1.59
C ASP A 13 -15.66 8.43 2.43
N GLY A 14 -15.09 7.44 3.13
CA GLY A 14 -15.87 6.52 3.98
C GLY A 14 -16.54 5.34 3.24
N ILE A 15 -16.13 5.06 2.00
CA ILE A 15 -16.74 4.06 1.11
C ILE A 15 -15.94 2.74 1.13
N ILE A 16 -16.65 1.61 1.15
CA ILE A 16 -16.12 0.27 0.92
C ILE A 16 -16.71 -0.27 -0.39
N ASN A 17 -15.83 -0.62 -1.34
CA ASN A 17 -16.25 -1.25 -2.59
C ASN A 17 -16.31 -2.77 -2.44
N LEU A 18 -17.49 -3.37 -2.63
CA LEU A 18 -17.70 -4.81 -2.71
C LEU A 18 -17.79 -5.22 -4.18
N GLN A 19 -16.83 -6.00 -4.66
CA GLN A 19 -16.87 -6.60 -5.99
C GLN A 19 -17.36 -8.04 -5.86
N VAL A 20 -18.42 -8.38 -6.60
CA VAL A 20 -18.94 -9.76 -6.68
C VAL A 20 -18.36 -10.46 -7.92
N PRO A 21 -18.11 -11.77 -7.85
CA PRO A 21 -17.66 -12.55 -9.01
C PRO A 21 -18.63 -12.45 -10.20
N LEU A 22 -18.09 -12.55 -11.41
CA LEU A 22 -18.86 -12.41 -12.65
C LEU A 22 -19.95 -13.47 -12.79
N GLU A 23 -19.78 -14.65 -12.18
CA GLU A 23 -20.77 -15.72 -12.21
C GLU A 23 -22.10 -15.33 -11.53
N LEU A 24 -22.08 -14.30 -10.68
CA LEU A 24 -23.27 -13.78 -9.98
C LEU A 24 -23.91 -12.59 -10.71
N ALA A 25 -23.41 -12.22 -11.89
CA ALA A 25 -23.98 -11.12 -12.67
C ALA A 25 -25.47 -11.38 -12.98
N ASN A 26 -26.27 -10.32 -12.89
CA ASN A 26 -27.73 -10.33 -13.12
C ASN A 26 -28.55 -11.25 -12.18
N HIS A 27 -27.98 -11.66 -11.04
CA HIS A 27 -28.71 -12.38 -10.01
C HIS A 27 -29.09 -11.46 -8.85
N GLU A 28 -30.26 -11.69 -8.25
CA GLU A 28 -30.63 -11.05 -6.99
C GLU A 28 -29.87 -11.71 -5.84
N LEU A 29 -29.26 -10.88 -4.99
CA LEU A 29 -28.42 -11.33 -3.88
C LEU A 29 -28.89 -10.66 -2.58
N ASP A 30 -29.25 -11.48 -1.59
CA ASP A 30 -29.41 -11.03 -0.21
C ASP A 30 -28.03 -10.97 0.47
N VAL A 31 -27.58 -9.76 0.79
CA VAL A 31 -26.23 -9.51 1.35
C VAL A 31 -26.34 -9.05 2.81
N VAL A 32 -25.61 -9.70 3.70
CA VAL A 32 -25.45 -9.30 5.10
C VAL A 32 -23.99 -8.91 5.34
N ILE A 33 -23.75 -7.66 5.73
CA ILE A 33 -22.41 -7.13 6.00
C ILE A 33 -22.18 -7.10 7.50
N VAL A 34 -21.15 -7.81 7.97
CA VAL A 34 -20.66 -7.74 9.34
C VAL A 34 -19.25 -7.16 9.29
N TYR A 35 -19.01 -6.05 9.98
CA TYR A 35 -17.70 -5.40 10.01
C TYR A 35 -17.09 -5.43 11.40
N GLN A 36 -15.76 -5.50 11.43
CA GLN A 36 -14.96 -5.31 12.62
C GLN A 36 -13.84 -4.33 12.27
N LEU A 37 -13.64 -3.31 13.08
CA LEU A 37 -12.51 -2.42 12.91
C LEU A 37 -11.23 -3.22 13.18
N VAL A 38 -10.41 -3.40 12.14
CA VAL A 38 -9.09 -4.00 12.30
C VAL A 38 -8.13 -2.85 12.48
N GLU A 39 -7.61 -2.67 13.69
CA GLU A 39 -6.46 -1.80 13.91
C GLU A 39 -5.34 -2.29 13.01
N VAL A 40 -4.98 -1.47 12.03
CA VAL A 40 -3.74 -1.69 11.28
C VAL A 40 -2.64 -1.43 12.30
N ARG A 41 -2.17 -2.50 12.94
CA ARG A 41 -0.86 -2.48 13.56
C ARG A 41 0.11 -2.26 12.40
N THR A 42 0.41 -1.00 12.12
CA THR A 42 1.67 -0.65 11.52
C THR A 42 2.67 -1.13 12.57
N GLU A 43 3.11 -2.38 12.45
CA GLU A 43 4.32 -2.81 13.13
C GLU A 43 5.39 -1.89 12.54
N GLU A 44 5.65 -0.78 13.25
CA GLU A 44 6.82 0.05 13.02
C GLU A 44 7.99 -0.87 13.27
N LYS A 45 8.44 -1.52 12.20
CA LYS A 45 9.59 -2.41 12.24
C LYS A 45 10.75 -1.58 12.75
N LEU A 46 11.24 -1.93 13.93
CA LEU A 46 12.42 -1.30 14.49
C LEU A 46 13.61 -1.61 13.57
N ALA A 47 14.66 -0.79 13.64
CA ALA A 47 15.88 -1.02 12.86
C ALA A 47 16.39 -2.47 13.01
N ASN A 48 16.25 -3.05 14.20
CA ASN A 48 16.59 -4.43 14.51
C ASN A 48 15.71 -5.48 13.78
N ASP A 49 14.42 -5.21 13.60
CA ASP A 49 13.49 -6.10 12.87
C ASP A 49 13.81 -6.13 11.36
N LEU A 50 14.54 -5.12 10.89
CA LEU A 50 15.04 -4.99 9.53
C LEU A 50 16.50 -5.48 9.40
N GLY A 51 17.10 -6.00 10.46
CA GLY A 51 18.48 -6.51 10.50
C GLY A 51 19.57 -5.43 10.63
N TYR A 52 19.19 -4.18 10.92
CA TYR A 52 20.14 -3.11 11.19
C TYR A 52 20.47 -3.01 12.68
N PRO A 53 21.67 -2.51 13.04
CA PRO A 53 21.96 -2.08 14.39
C PRO A 53 20.90 -1.07 14.90
N PRO A 54 20.53 -1.10 16.19
CA PRO A 54 19.50 -0.23 16.74
C PRO A 54 19.79 1.27 16.55
N ASP A 55 21.07 1.67 16.53
CA ASP A 55 21.51 3.07 16.34
C ASP A 55 21.87 3.40 14.88
N PHE A 56 21.52 2.53 13.92
CA PHE A 56 22.02 2.64 12.54
C PHE A 56 21.62 3.94 11.87
N PHE A 57 20.35 4.36 12.01
CA PHE A 57 19.85 5.57 11.37
C PHE A 57 20.41 6.83 12.04
N GLU A 58 20.54 6.83 13.36
CA GLU A 58 21.11 7.90 14.17
C GLU A 58 22.58 8.15 13.84
N LYS A 59 23.34 7.07 13.60
CA LYS A 59 24.78 7.15 13.28
C LYS A 59 25.07 7.38 11.81
N THR A 60 24.16 7.01 10.91
CA THR A 60 24.41 7.03 9.45
C THR A 60 23.79 8.25 8.77
N ALA A 61 22.65 8.75 9.27
CA ALA A 61 22.00 9.93 8.71
C ALA A 61 22.93 11.15 8.80
N GLY A 62 23.32 11.70 7.66
CA GLY A 62 24.19 12.88 7.60
C GLY A 62 25.67 12.61 7.90
N ALA A 63 26.07 11.35 8.13
CA ALA A 63 27.47 10.98 8.39
C ALA A 63 28.32 10.81 7.11
N TRP A 64 27.82 11.24 5.95
CA TRP A 64 28.56 11.15 4.70
C TRP A 64 29.76 12.11 4.71
N GLN A 65 30.96 11.56 4.62
CA GLN A 65 32.23 12.32 4.60
C GLN A 65 32.97 12.23 3.25
N GLY A 66 32.35 11.63 2.23
CA GLY A 66 32.93 11.50 0.90
C GLY A 66 32.74 12.76 0.05
N GLU A 67 32.82 12.57 -1.27
CA GLU A 67 32.57 13.62 -2.24
C GLU A 67 31.15 14.21 -2.13
N PRO A 68 30.93 15.47 -2.54
CA PRO A 68 29.59 16.06 -2.59
C PRO A 68 28.61 15.14 -3.35
N LEU A 69 27.46 14.88 -2.74
CA LEU A 69 26.38 14.12 -3.37
C LEU A 69 25.86 14.91 -4.59
N VAL A 70 26.34 14.54 -5.77
CA VAL A 70 25.88 15.08 -7.05
C VAL A 70 24.82 14.17 -7.64
N ARG A 71 23.77 14.77 -8.21
CA ARG A 71 22.79 14.01 -8.98
C ARG A 71 23.48 13.51 -10.25
N GLY A 72 23.47 12.19 -10.46
CA GLY A 72 23.95 11.60 -11.71
C GLY A 72 23.09 11.99 -12.92
N GLU A 73 23.57 11.72 -14.13
CA GLU A 73 22.78 11.89 -15.34
C GLU A 73 21.49 11.08 -15.24
N GLN A 74 20.35 11.71 -15.53
CA GLN A 74 19.06 11.05 -15.56
C GLN A 74 18.70 10.77 -17.01
N ASP A 75 18.21 9.56 -17.28
CA ASP A 75 17.65 9.21 -18.59
C ASP A 75 16.40 10.04 -18.90
N LYS A 76 16.02 10.07 -20.18
CA LYS A 76 14.77 10.70 -20.59
C LYS A 76 13.60 9.97 -19.96
N CYS A 77 12.70 10.73 -19.34
CA CYS A 77 11.42 10.21 -18.88
C CYS A 77 10.62 9.72 -20.11
N ASP A 78 10.05 8.52 -20.02
CA ASP A 78 9.19 7.99 -21.07
C ASP A 78 7.93 8.85 -21.22
N GLU A 79 7.57 9.18 -22.46
CA GLU A 79 6.30 9.83 -22.78
C GLU A 79 5.17 8.79 -22.74
N ARG A 80 4.20 8.98 -21.83
CA ARG A 80 2.98 8.17 -21.85
C ARG A 80 2.08 8.63 -22.99
N GLN A 81 1.71 7.69 -23.87
CA GLN A 81 0.65 7.91 -24.84
C GLN A 81 -0.71 7.67 -24.17
N TRP A 82 -1.42 8.77 -23.88
CA TRP A 82 -2.75 8.72 -23.24
C TRP A 82 -3.89 8.51 -24.23
N ASP A 83 -3.63 8.62 -25.54
CA ASP A 83 -4.64 8.60 -26.61
C ASP A 83 -5.02 7.19 -27.10
N VAL A 84 -4.68 6.15 -26.35
CA VAL A 84 -5.10 4.76 -26.63
C VAL A 84 -6.24 4.37 -25.68
N LEU A 85 -7.38 5.05 -25.82
CA LEU A 85 -8.68 4.66 -25.24
C LEU A 85 -9.82 4.91 -26.25
#